data_AF-A0A9E3LV49-F1
#
_entry.id   AF-A0A9E3LV49-F1
#
_cell.length_a   1.000
_cell.length_b   1.000
_cell.length_c   1.000
_cell.angle_alpha   90.00
_cell.angle_beta   90.00
_cell.angle_gamma   90.00
#
_symmetry.space_group_name_H-M   'P 1'
#
loop_
_entity.id
_entity.type
_entity.pdbx_description
1 polymer ?
#
loop_
_entity_poly.entity_id
_entity_poly.type
_entity_poly.pdbx_seq_one_letter_code
_entity_poly.pdbx_strand_id
1 'polypeptide(L)'
;MKTLEGIVSFSTEQLEETTSKTTVAGLMQTTRATIQKYDKLAMKYLNEYCDEYPIIDHKHLTVLPLTKYQCWVLQKLLVESLKYTYKGVEAKLIASDGYKDKFSFKMFSTKDTKVSFSF
;
A
#
# COMPACT_ATOMS: atom_id res chain seq x y z
N MET A 1 16.42 6.53 13.55
CA MET A 1 15.65 7.11 12.43
C MET A 1 15.67 6.28 11.12
N LYS A 2 16.18 5.03 11.10
CA LYS A 2 16.31 4.24 9.85
C LYS A 2 14.97 3.81 9.21
N THR A 3 13.92 3.59 10.01
CA THR A 3 12.62 3.06 9.55
C THR A 3 11.80 4.01 8.67
N LEU A 4 12.00 5.32 8.79
CA LEU A 4 11.26 6.31 7.99
C LEU A 4 11.80 6.39 6.56
N GLU A 5 13.13 6.32 6.42
CA GLU A 5 13.80 6.40 5.12
C GLU A 5 13.37 5.26 4.21
N GLY A 6 13.31 4.02 4.72
CA GLY A 6 12.89 2.85 3.92
C GLY A 6 11.46 2.94 3.38
N ILE A 7 10.52 3.52 4.13
CA ILE A 7 9.13 3.69 3.67
C ILE A 7 9.07 4.76 2.58
N VAL A 8 9.78 5.88 2.77
CA VAL A 8 9.75 7.03 1.85
C VAL A 8 10.53 6.78 0.57
N SER A 9 11.67 6.08 0.65
CA SER A 9 12.52 5.75 -0.50
C SER A 9 12.07 4.53 -1.29
N PHE A 10 11.06 3.79 -0.80
CA PHE A 10 10.52 2.62 -1.49
C PHE A 10 10.04 2.96 -2.91
N SER A 11 10.60 2.25 -3.90
CA SER A 11 10.18 2.28 -5.30
C SER A 11 9.59 0.93 -5.71
N THR A 12 8.59 0.95 -6.58
CA THR A 12 8.00 -0.25 -7.19
C THR A 12 8.80 -0.77 -8.39
N GLU A 13 9.76 0.00 -8.90
CA GLU A 13 10.59 -0.39 -10.05
C GLU A 13 11.50 -1.57 -9.73
N GLN A 14 11.99 -1.64 -8.49
CA GLN A 14 12.84 -2.74 -8.01
C GLN A 14 12.07 -4.04 -7.70
N LEU A 15 10.73 -4.02 -7.83
CA LEU A 15 9.91 -5.18 -7.54
C LEU A 15 9.74 -6.06 -8.77
N GLU A 16 9.63 -7.36 -8.53
CA GLU A 16 9.04 -8.28 -9.48
C GLU A 16 7.54 -7.98 -9.69
N GLU A 17 6.92 -8.63 -10.66
CA GLU A 17 5.49 -8.44 -10.97
C GLU A 17 4.60 -8.75 -9.76
N THR A 18 4.97 -9.77 -8.99
CA THR A 18 4.40 -10.05 -7.67
C THR A 18 5.51 -10.16 -6.63
N THR A 19 5.25 -9.72 -5.39
CA THR A 19 6.26 -9.69 -4.32
C THR A 19 5.68 -10.16 -2.99
N SER A 20 6.42 -11.00 -2.26
CA SER A 20 5.97 -11.50 -0.95
C SER A 20 5.88 -10.37 0.09
N LYS A 21 4.92 -10.47 1.03
CA LYS A 21 4.77 -9.51 2.14
C LYS A 21 6.03 -9.38 3.01
N THR A 22 6.82 -10.46 3.12
CA THR A 22 8.09 -10.45 3.85
C THR A 22 9.14 -9.62 3.12
N THR A 23 9.25 -9.79 1.80
CA THR A 23 10.16 -9.00 0.96
C THR A 23 9.78 -7.52 0.98
N VAL A 24 8.49 -7.20 0.82
CA VAL A 24 7.99 -5.82 0.93
C VAL A 24 8.31 -5.21 2.28
N ALA A 25 8.12 -5.96 3.38
CA ALA A 25 8.47 -5.50 4.72
C ALA A 25 9.96 -5.19 4.85
N GLY A 26 10.82 -6.03 4.30
CA GLY A 26 12.28 -5.82 4.27
C GLY A 26 12.66 -4.56 3.50
N LEU A 27 12.12 -4.37 2.30
CA LEU A 27 12.38 -3.19 1.45
C LEU A 27 11.90 -1.89 2.11
N MET A 28 10.73 -1.92 2.76
CA MET A 28 10.19 -0.77 3.50
C MET A 28 10.79 -0.60 4.90
N GLN A 29 11.75 -1.44 5.30
CA GLN A 29 12.36 -1.47 6.63
C GLN A 29 11.31 -1.48 7.77
N THR A 30 10.28 -2.30 7.61
CA THR A 30 9.20 -2.47 8.59
C THR A 30 8.99 -3.95 8.90
N THR A 31 8.03 -4.27 9.77
CA THR A 31 7.72 -5.66 10.11
C THR A 31 6.67 -6.23 9.15
N ARG A 32 6.73 -7.55 8.92
CA ARG A 32 5.66 -8.28 8.22
C ARG A 32 4.30 -8.08 8.87
N ALA A 33 4.25 -8.00 10.20
CA ALA A 33 3.01 -7.74 10.94
C ALA A 33 2.42 -6.36 10.61
N THR A 34 3.27 -5.34 10.46
CA THR A 34 2.86 -4.01 10.00
C THR A 34 2.25 -4.09 8.60
N ILE A 35 2.94 -4.72 7.64
CA ILE A 35 2.42 -4.92 6.28
C ILE A 35 1.07 -5.63 6.31
N GLN A 36 0.95 -6.72 7.06
CA GLN A 36 -0.28 -7.48 7.17
C GLN A 36 -1.44 -6.67 7.77
N LYS A 37 -1.15 -5.71 8.66
CA LYS A 37 -2.14 -4.81 9.24
C LYS A 37 -2.69 -3.82 8.21
N TYR A 38 -1.81 -3.22 7.40
CA TYR A 38 -2.21 -2.28 6.36
C TYR A 38 -2.83 -2.96 5.14
N ASP A 39 -2.43 -4.19 4.84
CA ASP A 39 -3.08 -5.06 3.84
C ASP A 39 -4.56 -5.29 4.20
N LYS A 40 -4.83 -5.70 5.44
CA LYS A 40 -6.22 -5.83 5.94
C LYS A 40 -7.00 -4.53 5.91
N LEU A 41 -6.32 -3.40 6.18
CA LEU A 41 -6.95 -2.08 6.13
C LEU A 41 -7.34 -1.71 4.69
N ALA A 42 -6.42 -1.91 3.74
CA ALA A 42 -6.65 -1.65 2.32
C ALA A 42 -7.77 -2.53 1.77
N MET A 43 -7.73 -3.84 2.03
CA MET A 43 -8.76 -4.80 1.66
C MET A 43 -10.17 -4.41 2.09
N LYS A 44 -10.30 -3.75 3.25
CA LYS A 44 -11.59 -3.39 3.81
C LYS A 44 -12.21 -2.15 3.18
N TYR A 45 -11.38 -1.20 2.73
CA TYR A 45 -11.84 0.14 2.38
C TYR A 45 -11.48 0.60 0.97
N LEU A 46 -10.64 -0.15 0.24
CA LEU A 46 -10.17 0.18 -1.11
C LEU A 46 -10.57 -0.94 -2.07
N ASN A 47 -11.63 -0.73 -2.85
CA ASN A 47 -12.18 -1.75 -3.75
C ASN A 47 -11.16 -2.19 -4.81
N GLU A 48 -10.52 -1.25 -5.51
CA GLU A 48 -9.51 -1.57 -6.54
C GLU A 48 -8.33 -2.37 -5.97
N TYR A 49 -7.95 -2.16 -4.71
CA TYR A 49 -6.92 -2.97 -4.05
C TYR A 49 -7.38 -4.41 -3.83
N CYS A 50 -8.65 -4.58 -3.46
CA CYS A 50 -9.30 -5.85 -3.20
C CYS A 50 -9.48 -6.67 -4.49
N ASP A 51 -9.85 -6.00 -5.58
CA ASP A 51 -10.12 -6.61 -6.89
C ASP A 51 -8.89 -7.26 -7.53
N GLU A 52 -7.69 -6.85 -7.11
CA GLU A 52 -6.41 -7.44 -7.52
C GLU A 52 -6.15 -8.83 -6.90
N TYR A 53 -6.90 -9.21 -5.86
CA TYR A 53 -6.81 -10.56 -5.31
C TYR A 53 -7.76 -11.53 -6.01
N PRO A 54 -7.28 -12.71 -6.44
CA PRO A 54 -8.14 -13.77 -6.96
C PRO A 54 -9.24 -14.15 -5.96
N ILE A 55 -10.43 -14.43 -6.48
CA ILE A 55 -11.58 -14.88 -5.71
C ILE A 55 -11.75 -16.39 -5.91
N ILE A 56 -11.74 -17.14 -4.81
CA ILE A 56 -12.04 -18.59 -4.78
C ILE A 56 -13.13 -18.79 -3.73
N ASP A 57 -14.21 -19.50 -4.08
CA ASP A 57 -15.36 -19.74 -3.20
C ASP A 57 -15.90 -18.45 -2.55
N HIS A 58 -16.01 -17.38 -3.35
CA HIS A 58 -16.45 -16.04 -2.91
C HIS A 58 -15.55 -15.38 -1.86
N LYS A 59 -14.28 -15.80 -1.73
CA LYS A 59 -13.30 -15.22 -0.81
C LYS A 59 -12.05 -14.77 -1.56
N HIS A 60 -11.57 -13.57 -1.24
CA HIS A 60 -10.28 -13.09 -1.75
C HIS A 60 -9.12 -13.86 -1.13
N LEU A 61 -8.23 -14.38 -1.97
CA LEU A 61 -7.08 -15.18 -1.55
C LEU A 61 -5.90 -14.30 -1.12
N THR A 62 -6.02 -13.67 0.05
CA THR A 62 -5.04 -12.71 0.60
C THR A 62 -3.71 -13.33 1.08
N VAL A 63 -3.56 -14.65 0.98
CA VAL A 63 -2.29 -15.34 1.28
C VAL A 63 -1.27 -15.21 0.14
N LEU A 64 -1.72 -14.80 -1.04
CA LEU A 64 -0.88 -14.65 -2.21
C LEU A 64 0.10 -13.48 -2.10
N PRO A 65 1.19 -13.50 -2.89
CA PRO A 65 2.06 -12.35 -3.10
C PRO A 65 1.29 -11.12 -3.59
N LEU A 66 1.83 -9.94 -3.33
CA LEU A 66 1.24 -8.65 -3.65
C LEU A 66 1.64 -8.18 -5.05
N THR A 67 0.73 -7.57 -5.80
CA THR A 67 1.08 -6.88 -7.06
C THR A 67 1.86 -5.60 -6.79
N LYS A 68 2.50 -5.02 -7.82
CA LYS A 68 3.20 -3.73 -7.70
C LYS A 68 2.27 -2.62 -7.22
N TYR A 69 1.05 -2.57 -7.74
CA TYR A 69 0.04 -1.60 -7.31
C TYR A 69 -0.31 -1.78 -5.83
N GLN A 70 -0.53 -3.01 -5.37
CA GLN A 70 -0.80 -3.28 -3.96
C GLN A 70 0.39 -2.88 -3.07
N CYS A 71 1.62 -3.13 -3.51
CA CYS A 71 2.82 -2.67 -2.80
C CYS A 71 2.87 -1.14 -2.70
N TRP A 72 2.53 -0.43 -3.78
CA TRP A 72 2.45 1.03 -3.80
C TRP A 72 1.38 1.58 -2.85
N VAL A 73 0.19 0.98 -2.82
CA VAL A 73 -0.88 1.38 -1.89
C VAL A 73 -0.43 1.22 -0.44
N LEU A 74 0.20 0.09 -0.11
CA LEU A 74 0.72 -0.16 1.24
C LEU A 74 1.77 0.88 1.65
N GLN A 75 2.68 1.24 0.74
CA GLN A 75 3.63 2.31 0.98
C GLN A 75 2.90 3.62 1.31
N LYS A 76 1.91 4.00 0.51
CA LYS A 76 1.17 5.26 0.67
C LYS A 76 0.41 5.31 2.00
N LEU A 77 -0.25 4.22 2.37
CA LEU A 77 -0.94 4.12 3.66
C LEU A 77 0.04 4.22 4.83
N LEU A 78 1.21 3.60 4.71
CA LEU A 78 2.28 3.74 5.70
C LEU A 78 2.78 5.17 5.82
N VAL A 79 3.03 5.86 4.70
CA VAL A 79 3.42 7.28 4.68
C VAL A 79 2.36 8.16 5.33
N GLU A 80 1.08 7.95 5.03
CA GLU A 80 -0.01 8.70 5.65
C GLU A 80 -0.13 8.41 7.16
N SER A 81 0.21 7.19 7.59
CA SER A 81 0.22 6.85 9.01
C SER A 81 1.30 7.58 9.82
N LEU A 82 2.36 8.06 9.16
CA LEU A 82 3.36 8.92 9.79
C LEU A 82 2.78 10.30 10.14
N LYS A 83 1.72 10.73 9.43
CA LYS A 83 1.02 12.00 9.68
C LYS A 83 -0.17 11.85 10.63
N TYR A 84 -0.94 10.77 10.49
CA TYR A 84 -2.26 10.64 11.12
C TYR A 84 -2.39 9.46 12.09
N THR A 85 -1.34 8.66 12.30
CA THR A 85 -1.39 7.33 12.97
C THR A 85 -2.28 6.33 12.22
N TYR A 86 -2.20 5.04 12.59
CA TYR A 86 -3.04 3.99 12.00
C TYR A 86 -4.54 4.33 12.09
N LYS A 87 -5.01 4.80 13.26
CA LYS A 87 -6.43 5.07 13.48
C LYS A 87 -6.92 6.31 12.74
N GLY A 88 -6.07 7.32 12.56
CA GLY A 88 -6.43 8.48 11.75
C GLY A 88 -6.52 8.14 10.26
N VAL A 89 -5.63 7.28 9.75
CA VAL A 89 -5.75 6.77 8.36
C VAL A 89 -7.03 5.96 8.19
N GLU A 90 -7.34 5.04 9.13
CA GLU A 90 -8.59 4.27 9.11
C GLU A 90 -9.83 5.20 9.11
N ALA A 91 -9.87 6.20 9.98
CA ALA A 91 -10.98 7.15 10.04
C ALA A 91 -11.16 7.93 8.72
N LYS A 92 -10.07 8.34 8.07
CA LYS A 92 -10.13 9.03 6.77
C LYS A 92 -10.65 8.14 5.65
N LEU A 93 -10.22 6.88 5.61
CA LEU A 93 -10.72 5.90 4.65
C LEU A 93 -12.21 5.62 4.84
N ILE A 94 -12.73 5.68 6.06
CA ILE A 94 -14.15 5.54 6.34
C ILE A 94 -14.94 6.78 5.89
N ALA A 95 -14.42 7.98 6.20
CA ALA A 95 -15.19 9.22 6.11
C ALA A 95 -15.24 9.87 4.72
N SER A 96 -14.33 9.55 3.79
CA SER A 96 -14.21 10.28 2.54
C SER A 96 -13.85 9.39 1.35
N ASP A 97 -14.77 9.26 0.40
CA ASP A 97 -14.50 8.58 -0.87
C ASP A 97 -13.43 9.31 -1.68
N GLY A 98 -13.44 10.65 -1.69
CA GLY A 98 -12.37 11.44 -2.32
C GLY A 98 -10.98 11.23 -1.71
N TYR A 99 -10.89 10.75 -0.47
CA TYR A 99 -9.60 10.33 0.10
C TYR A 99 -9.16 8.96 -0.45
N LYS A 100 -10.08 8.04 -0.71
CA LYS A 100 -9.81 6.72 -1.30
C LYS A 100 -9.26 6.84 -2.73
N ASP A 101 -9.71 7.84 -3.50
CA ASP A 101 -9.24 8.10 -4.87
C ASP A 101 -7.73 8.27 -4.97
N LYS A 102 -7.08 8.74 -3.89
CA LYS A 102 -5.62 8.89 -3.80
C LYS A 102 -4.87 7.56 -3.91
N PHE A 103 -5.57 6.45 -3.69
CA PHE A 103 -5.03 5.09 -3.72
C PHE A 103 -5.50 4.32 -4.97
N SER A 104 -6.21 4.94 -5.90
CA SER A 104 -6.67 4.29 -7.15
C SER A 104 -5.52 3.87 -8.05
N PHE A 105 -5.76 2.89 -8.91
CA PHE A 105 -4.85 2.46 -9.95
C PHE A 105 -4.51 3.60 -10.91
N LYS A 106 -5.48 4.48 -11.22
CA LYS A 106 -5.24 5.69 -12.02
C LYS A 106 -4.13 6.57 -11.40
N MET A 107 -4.15 6.74 -10.07
CA MET A 107 -3.12 7.50 -9.34
C MET A 107 -1.77 6.77 -9.29
N PHE A 108 -1.78 5.43 -9.33
CA PHE A 108 -0.58 4.62 -9.47
C PHE A 108 0.05 4.81 -10.85
N SER A 109 -0.71 4.61 -11.93
CA SER A 109 -0.22 4.70 -13.32
C SER A 109 0.25 6.09 -13.72
N THR A 110 -0.25 7.16 -13.09
CA THR A 110 0.23 8.52 -13.36
C THR A 110 1.61 8.80 -12.76
N LYS A 111 2.04 8.05 -11.74
CA LYS A 111 3.34 8.22 -11.07
C LYS A 111 4.52 7.49 -11.72
N ASP A 112 4.28 6.67 -12.74
CA ASP A 112 5.34 6.32 -13.72
C ASP A 112 5.82 7.56 -14.51
N THR A 113 5.13 8.70 -14.34
CA THR A 113 5.64 10.04 -14.70
C THR A 113 6.21 10.73 -13.46
N LYS A 114 7.51 10.52 -13.21
CA LYS A 114 8.45 11.31 -12.37
C LYS A 114 7.82 12.15 -11.24
N VAL A 115 7.96 11.69 -9.99
CA VAL A 115 7.86 12.58 -8.82
C VAL A 115 9.27 13.00 -8.41
N SER A 116 9.73 14.17 -8.87
CA SER A 116 10.87 14.88 -8.30
C SER A 116 10.42 15.65 -7.06
N PHE A 117 11.06 15.42 -5.93
CA PHE A 117 10.93 16.29 -4.76
C PHE A 117 12.01 17.38 -4.85
N SER A 118 11.58 18.63 -4.91
CA SER A 118 12.45 19.80 -4.67
C SER A 118 12.45 20.07 -3.17
N PHE A 119 13.64 20.13 -2.57
CA PHE A 119 13.85 20.50 -1.17
C PHE A 119 13.63 22.01 -0.96
#